data_AF-A0A947CNT5-F1
#
_entry.id   AF-A0A947CNT5-F1
#
_cell.length_a   1.000
_cell.length_b   1.000
_cell.length_c   1.000
_cell.angle_alpha   90.00
_cell.angle_beta   90.00
_cell.angle_gamma   90.00
#
_symmetry.space_group_name_H-M   'P 1'
#
loop_
_entity.id
_entity.type
_entity.pdbx_description
1 polymer ?
#
loop_
_entity_poly.entity_id
_entity_poly.type
_entity_poly.pdbx_seq_one_letter_code
_entity_poly.pdbx_strand_id
1 'polypeptide(L)'
;WTHREVLGRVAEPIALACGLAMVASGSWAFWTMTGMETTSFALLVFAASVGLGKGSRWWPAMCLAAATLTRPEGLGYALALVAATAVVDRRRAARTAAVVALVFVPYFIWHWLHFGHPLPNTFYAKVGGTAALWRGVIGLEEYLSSQLAWLLIAAALWAVVTRWRQGWVRLHAAVIAAAAANVVLVGGHTFAFHRFMLPALAPLLVLTGVAMGDVAKALRRSSPHGVQWAAGGVAVLAAWMLVATVRLPIAALSAQDLAPRNGVMRAARLNHGYRAIGQWLGRTMPKDAVVAVNAAGIIPYESGLPTIDMLGLNDAHIAHREVAMGRGAIGHEKHDGAYVLSRQPDVVLLGLPQFTDGPLRTGEQLRAQVQVFFATLPGDKKIFLDPGFRTDYAPRSVEVLPGKWLTLFIRKDRLAALGQI
;
A
#
# COMPACT_ATOMS: atom_id res chain seq x y z
N TRP A 1 -39.88 30.92 -3.51
CA TRP A 1 -38.92 29.80 -3.49
C TRP A 1 -38.86 29.25 -2.08
N THR A 2 -39.27 27.99 -1.92
CA THR A 2 -39.31 27.38 -0.59
C THR A 2 -37.90 27.06 -0.11
N HIS A 3 -37.69 27.08 1.21
CA HIS A 3 -36.40 26.78 1.84
C HIS A 3 -35.84 25.39 1.41
N ARG A 4 -36.69 24.44 0.98
CA ARG A 4 -36.31 23.13 0.43
C ARG A 4 -35.70 23.19 -0.98
N GLU A 5 -36.30 23.94 -1.91
CA GLU A 5 -35.80 24.07 -3.29
C GLU A 5 -34.40 24.71 -3.33
N VAL A 6 -34.14 25.67 -2.43
CA VAL A 6 -32.82 26.32 -2.33
C VAL A 6 -31.80 25.44 -1.58
N LEU A 7 -32.25 24.56 -0.66
CA LEU A 7 -31.37 23.59 -0.01
C LEU A 7 -30.87 22.52 -0.99
N GLY A 8 -31.72 22.05 -1.90
CA GLY A 8 -31.32 21.16 -3.00
C GLY A 8 -30.23 21.78 -3.89
N ARG A 9 -30.42 23.05 -4.27
CA ARG A 9 -29.50 23.80 -5.15
C ARG A 9 -28.07 23.99 -4.65
N VAL A 10 -27.81 23.87 -3.34
CA VAL A 10 -26.46 23.99 -2.78
C VAL A 10 -25.93 22.63 -2.33
N ALA A 11 -26.81 21.73 -1.87
CA ALA A 11 -26.41 20.39 -1.46
C ALA A 11 -25.92 19.54 -2.64
N GLU A 12 -26.59 19.62 -3.80
CA GLU A 12 -26.22 18.86 -5.00
C GLU A 12 -24.84 19.27 -5.55
N PRO A 13 -24.51 20.57 -5.75
CA PRO A 13 -23.18 20.98 -6.15
C PRO A 13 -22.07 20.60 -5.16
N ILE A 14 -22.33 20.66 -3.85
CA ILE A 14 -21.36 20.24 -2.83
C ILE A 14 -21.09 18.74 -2.93
N ALA A 15 -22.14 17.93 -3.06
CA ALA A 15 -22.00 16.49 -3.22
C ALA A 15 -21.25 16.14 -4.52
N LEU A 16 -21.59 16.82 -5.62
CA LEU A 16 -20.91 16.67 -6.90
C LEU A 16 -19.43 17.06 -6.80
N ALA A 17 -19.11 18.18 -6.15
CA ALA A 17 -17.73 18.62 -5.93
C ALA A 17 -16.93 17.60 -5.11
N CYS A 18 -17.51 17.05 -4.04
CA CYS A 18 -16.88 15.99 -3.25
C CYS A 18 -16.64 14.73 -4.10
N GLY A 19 -17.60 14.33 -4.94
CA GLY A 19 -17.46 13.21 -5.86
C GLY A 19 -16.37 13.44 -6.91
N LEU A 20 -16.32 14.63 -7.52
CA LEU A 20 -15.29 15.00 -8.49
C LEU A 20 -13.90 15.05 -7.84
N ALA A 21 -13.77 15.57 -6.62
CA ALA A 21 -12.51 15.58 -5.88
C ALA A 21 -12.02 14.16 -5.56
N MET A 22 -12.93 13.23 -5.26
CA MET A 22 -12.60 11.82 -5.08
C MET A 22 -12.00 11.23 -6.37
N VAL A 23 -12.68 11.41 -7.50
CA VAL A 23 -12.25 10.89 -8.81
C VAL A 23 -10.94 11.54 -9.28
N ALA A 24 -10.75 12.83 -9.01
CA ALA A 24 -9.55 13.57 -9.37
C ALA A 24 -8.36 13.34 -8.42
N SER A 25 -8.54 12.58 -7.33
CA SER A 25 -7.46 12.21 -6.42
C SER A 25 -6.40 11.38 -7.14
N GLY A 26 -5.19 11.93 -7.26
CA GLY A 26 -4.05 11.18 -7.80
C GLY A 26 -3.76 9.89 -7.04
N SER A 27 -4.04 9.86 -5.72
CA SER A 27 -3.91 8.64 -4.92
C SER A 27 -4.97 7.60 -5.30
N TRP A 28 -6.23 8.02 -5.44
CA TRP A 28 -7.31 7.13 -5.83
C TRP A 28 -7.11 6.58 -7.24
N ALA A 29 -6.76 7.45 -8.19
CA ALA A 29 -6.46 7.08 -9.57
C ALA A 29 -5.29 6.09 -9.64
N PHE A 30 -4.18 6.37 -8.96
CA PHE A 30 -3.02 5.49 -8.95
C PHE A 30 -3.38 4.09 -8.42
N TRP A 31 -3.96 4.01 -7.22
CA TRP A 31 -4.24 2.73 -6.57
C TRP A 31 -5.31 1.91 -7.30
N THR A 32 -6.24 2.56 -8.02
CA THR A 32 -7.19 1.87 -8.91
C THR A 32 -6.48 1.16 -10.06
N MET A 33 -5.41 1.74 -10.60
CA MET A 33 -4.67 1.17 -11.74
C MET A 33 -3.66 0.08 -11.35
N THR A 34 -3.41 -0.14 -10.05
CA THR A 34 -2.42 -1.13 -9.59
C THR A 34 -2.91 -2.58 -9.64
N GLY A 35 -4.22 -2.81 -9.77
CA GLY A 35 -4.83 -4.13 -9.62
C GLY A 35 -4.85 -4.66 -8.18
N MET A 36 -4.42 -3.86 -7.20
CA MET A 36 -4.49 -4.21 -5.78
C MET A 36 -5.88 -3.96 -5.20
N GLU A 37 -6.19 -4.66 -4.12
CA GLU A 37 -7.48 -4.63 -3.44
C GLU A 37 -7.72 -3.34 -2.62
N THR A 38 -6.77 -2.39 -2.63
CA THR A 38 -6.79 -1.17 -1.81
C THR A 38 -8.07 -0.35 -1.98
N THR A 39 -8.56 -0.19 -3.22
CA THR A 39 -9.77 0.59 -3.52
C THR A 39 -11.04 -0.16 -3.16
N SER A 40 -11.10 -1.47 -3.44
CA SER A 40 -12.18 -2.36 -3.01
C SER A 40 -12.30 -2.39 -1.48
N PHE A 41 -11.17 -2.44 -0.78
CA PHE A 41 -11.11 -2.35 0.68
C PHE A 41 -11.64 -1.01 1.20
N ALA A 42 -11.18 0.11 0.64
CA ALA A 42 -11.68 1.44 1.00
C ALA A 42 -13.20 1.58 0.78
N LEU A 43 -13.71 1.02 -0.33
CA LEU A 43 -15.14 0.96 -0.62
C LEU A 43 -15.91 0.15 0.44
N LEU A 44 -15.43 -1.03 0.81
CA LEU A 44 -16.08 -1.87 1.83
C LEU A 44 -16.15 -1.17 3.19
N VAL A 45 -15.06 -0.53 3.62
CA VAL A 45 -15.02 0.24 4.87
C VAL A 45 -15.98 1.43 4.83
N PHE A 46 -15.99 2.18 3.73
CA PHE A 46 -16.89 3.32 3.55
C PHE A 46 -18.37 2.88 3.48
N ALA A 47 -18.66 1.81 2.75
CA ALA A 47 -20.01 1.25 2.69
C ALA A 47 -20.48 0.86 4.10
N ALA A 48 -19.63 0.17 4.87
CA ALA A 48 -19.96 -0.17 6.25
C ALA A 48 -20.30 1.06 7.12
N SER A 49 -19.51 2.14 7.05
CA SER A 49 -19.78 3.35 7.84
C SER A 49 -21.10 4.01 7.44
N VAL A 50 -21.41 4.08 6.14
CA VAL A 50 -22.68 4.60 5.62
C VAL A 50 -23.86 3.74 6.08
N GLY A 51 -23.73 2.42 5.99
CA GLY A 51 -24.79 1.49 6.33
C GLY A 51 -25.15 1.45 7.81
N LEU A 52 -24.13 1.46 8.67
CA LEU A 52 -24.31 1.61 10.11
C LEU A 52 -24.99 2.95 10.45
N GLY A 53 -24.62 4.02 9.75
CA GLY A 53 -25.23 5.34 9.88
C GLY A 53 -26.70 5.39 9.48
N LYS A 54 -27.08 4.65 8.42
CA LYS A 54 -28.48 4.46 7.99
C LYS A 54 -29.28 3.49 8.87
N GLY A 55 -28.62 2.84 9.83
CA GLY A 55 -29.24 1.85 10.71
C GLY A 55 -29.55 0.51 10.09
N SER A 56 -28.89 0.18 8.98
CA SER A 56 -28.95 -1.16 8.40
C SER A 56 -28.31 -2.20 9.32
N ARG A 57 -28.89 -3.42 9.34
CA ARG A 57 -28.52 -4.45 10.32
C ARG A 57 -27.42 -5.39 9.86
N TRP A 58 -27.47 -5.88 8.62
CA TRP A 58 -26.70 -7.06 8.20
C TRP A 58 -25.59 -6.72 7.21
N TRP A 59 -25.93 -6.04 6.11
CA TRP A 59 -24.96 -5.74 5.06
C TRP A 59 -23.73 -4.93 5.53
N PRO A 60 -23.81 -3.98 6.50
CA PRO A 60 -22.60 -3.27 6.94
C PRO A 60 -21.63 -4.20 7.68
N ALA A 61 -22.16 -5.18 8.41
CA ALA A 61 -21.36 -6.18 9.09
C ALA A 61 -20.71 -7.15 8.08
N MET A 62 -21.42 -7.50 7.01
CA MET A 62 -20.83 -8.26 5.89
C MET A 62 -19.72 -7.49 5.19
N CYS A 63 -19.89 -6.18 4.97
CA CYS A 63 -18.83 -5.33 4.41
C CYS A 63 -17.59 -5.29 5.31
N LEU A 64 -17.76 -5.20 6.63
CA LEU A 64 -16.65 -5.25 7.59
C LEU A 64 -15.94 -6.61 7.61
N ALA A 65 -16.70 -7.70 7.56
CA ALA A 65 -16.15 -9.05 7.46
C ALA A 65 -15.34 -9.22 6.17
N ALA A 66 -15.91 -8.82 5.03
CA ALA A 66 -15.23 -8.83 3.74
C ALA A 66 -13.99 -7.94 3.75
N ALA A 67 -14.04 -6.74 4.34
CA ALA A 67 -12.88 -5.86 4.46
C ALA A 67 -11.75 -6.51 5.27
N THR A 68 -12.10 -7.20 6.36
CA THR A 68 -11.15 -7.92 7.23
C THR A 68 -10.49 -9.11 6.52
N LEU A 69 -11.24 -9.84 5.69
CA LEU A 69 -10.69 -10.92 4.86
C LEU A 69 -9.86 -10.39 3.69
N THR A 70 -10.19 -9.21 3.16
CA THR A 70 -9.44 -8.58 2.06
C THR A 70 -8.06 -8.13 2.54
N ARG A 71 -8.00 -7.51 3.74
CA ARG A 71 -6.77 -6.97 4.32
C ARG A 71 -6.79 -7.09 5.85
N PRO A 72 -5.69 -7.51 6.50
CA PRO A 72 -5.66 -7.72 7.95
C PRO A 72 -5.96 -6.45 8.75
N GLU A 73 -5.60 -5.26 8.24
CA GLU A 73 -5.97 -3.98 8.89
C GLU A 73 -7.48 -3.74 8.95
N GLY A 74 -8.28 -4.43 8.12
CA GLY A 74 -9.74 -4.38 8.14
C GLY A 74 -10.34 -4.71 9.51
N LEU A 75 -9.67 -5.55 10.30
CA LEU A 75 -10.07 -5.83 11.68
C LEU A 75 -10.04 -4.56 12.54
N GLY A 76 -9.02 -3.71 12.37
CA GLY A 76 -8.91 -2.43 13.08
C GLY A 76 -10.07 -1.49 12.76
N TYR A 77 -10.45 -1.40 11.48
CA TYR A 77 -11.63 -0.62 11.06
C TYR A 77 -12.94 -1.21 11.61
N ALA A 78 -13.08 -2.54 11.61
CA ALA A 78 -14.24 -3.21 12.18
C ALA A 78 -14.38 -2.92 13.68
N LEU A 79 -13.30 -3.01 14.44
CA LEU A 79 -13.28 -2.66 15.87
C LEU A 79 -13.65 -1.19 16.10
N ALA A 80 -13.08 -0.27 15.33
CA ALA A 80 -13.38 1.17 15.44
C ALA A 80 -14.86 1.47 15.15
N LEU A 81 -15.44 0.87 14.11
CA LEU A 81 -16.84 1.06 13.74
C LEU A 81 -17.82 0.38 14.70
N VAL A 82 -17.47 -0.80 15.23
CA VAL A 82 -18.23 -1.46 16.31
C VAL A 82 -18.23 -0.59 17.57
N ALA A 83 -17.07 -0.08 17.99
CA ALA A 83 -16.95 0.79 19.16
C ALA A 83 -17.77 2.09 18.99
N ALA A 84 -17.65 2.75 17.84
CA ALA A 84 -18.44 3.95 17.53
C ALA A 84 -19.96 3.68 17.50
N THR A 85 -20.37 2.49 17.04
CA THR A 85 -21.78 2.06 17.06
C THR A 85 -22.26 1.80 18.50
N ALA A 86 -21.42 1.20 19.34
CA ALA A 86 -21.77 0.81 20.71
C ALA A 86 -22.10 2.00 21.62
N VAL A 87 -21.55 3.19 21.32
CA VAL A 87 -21.88 4.45 21.99
C VAL A 87 -23.38 4.81 21.84
N VAL A 88 -24.03 4.34 20.78
CA VAL A 88 -25.43 4.69 20.43
C VAL A 88 -26.36 3.50 20.58
N ASP A 89 -25.93 2.35 20.07
CA ASP A 89 -26.75 1.14 19.96
C ASP A 89 -25.86 -0.09 20.22
N ARG A 90 -25.76 -0.45 21.50
CA ARG A 90 -24.97 -1.62 21.96
C ARG A 90 -25.45 -2.92 21.33
N ARG A 91 -26.76 -3.08 21.09
CA ARG A 91 -27.33 -4.28 20.48
C ARG A 91 -26.90 -4.40 19.02
N ARG A 92 -26.90 -3.31 18.26
CA ARG A 92 -26.38 -3.30 16.88
C ARG A 92 -24.89 -3.56 16.85
N ALA A 93 -24.12 -2.92 17.73
CA ALA A 93 -22.68 -3.14 17.81
C ALA A 93 -22.36 -4.61 18.09
N ALA A 94 -23.04 -5.24 19.05
CA ALA A 94 -22.89 -6.66 19.36
C ALA A 94 -23.23 -7.56 18.17
N ARG A 95 -24.31 -7.27 17.43
CA ARG A 95 -24.66 -8.02 16.20
C ARG A 95 -23.59 -7.86 15.12
N THR A 96 -23.13 -6.64 14.87
CA THR A 96 -22.06 -6.37 13.89
C THR A 96 -20.80 -7.13 14.27
N ALA A 97 -20.38 -7.07 15.54
CA ALA A 97 -19.24 -7.80 16.06
C ALA A 97 -19.41 -9.31 15.92
N ALA A 98 -20.59 -9.85 16.24
CA ALA A 98 -20.88 -11.27 16.12
C ALA A 98 -20.79 -11.75 14.66
N VAL A 99 -21.31 -10.98 13.70
CA VAL A 99 -21.21 -11.32 12.27
C VAL A 99 -19.75 -11.28 11.79
N VAL A 100 -19.00 -10.24 12.16
CA VAL A 100 -17.57 -10.16 11.82
C VAL A 100 -16.79 -11.32 12.44
N ALA A 101 -17.03 -11.63 13.72
CA ALA A 101 -16.38 -12.74 14.41
C ALA A 101 -16.75 -14.10 13.82
N LEU A 102 -18.01 -14.32 13.46
CA LEU A 102 -18.49 -15.56 12.85
C LEU A 102 -17.76 -15.87 11.53
N VAL A 103 -17.38 -14.84 10.78
CA VAL A 103 -16.64 -15.00 9.52
C VAL A 103 -15.12 -15.06 9.77
N PHE A 104 -14.60 -14.13 10.57
CA PHE A 104 -13.15 -13.97 10.75
C PHE A 104 -12.53 -15.05 11.64
N VAL A 105 -13.18 -15.45 12.73
CA VAL A 105 -12.60 -16.40 13.70
C VAL A 105 -12.35 -17.77 13.07
N PRO A 106 -13.28 -18.40 12.32
CA PRO A 106 -12.99 -19.67 11.65
C PRO A 106 -11.85 -19.56 10.64
N TYR A 107 -11.82 -18.47 9.85
CA TYR A 107 -10.71 -18.19 8.93
C TYR A 107 -9.37 -18.06 9.67
N PHE A 108 -9.35 -17.30 10.77
CA PHE A 108 -8.16 -17.06 11.57
C PHE A 108 -7.64 -18.35 12.22
N ILE A 109 -8.54 -19.18 12.78
CA ILE A 109 -8.18 -20.48 13.33
C ILE A 109 -7.59 -21.38 12.24
N TRP A 110 -8.25 -21.48 11.09
CA TRP A 110 -7.73 -22.25 9.96
C TRP A 110 -6.35 -21.74 9.51
N HIS A 111 -6.20 -20.42 9.34
CA HIS A 111 -4.94 -19.79 8.97
C HIS A 111 -3.84 -20.16 9.97
N TRP A 112 -4.09 -20.00 11.26
CA TRP A 112 -3.09 -20.31 12.29
C TRP A 112 -2.72 -21.79 12.29
N LEU A 113 -3.70 -22.69 12.24
CA LEU A 113 -3.43 -24.14 12.20
C LEU A 113 -2.69 -24.55 10.92
N HIS A 114 -2.98 -23.91 9.78
CA HIS A 114 -2.36 -24.23 8.50
C HIS A 114 -0.92 -23.69 8.37
N PHE A 115 -0.69 -22.44 8.77
CA PHE A 115 0.60 -21.77 8.60
C PHE A 115 1.51 -21.85 9.84
N GLY A 116 1.00 -22.36 10.98
CA GLY A 116 1.75 -22.48 12.23
C GLY A 116 1.94 -21.16 13.00
N HIS A 117 1.58 -20.03 12.41
CA HIS A 117 1.75 -18.70 12.99
C HIS A 117 0.46 -17.86 12.92
N PRO A 118 0.19 -17.00 13.92
CA PRO A 118 -1.03 -16.19 13.95
C PRO A 118 -1.01 -15.05 12.91
N LEU A 119 0.17 -14.58 12.50
CA LEU A 119 0.34 -13.50 11.52
C LEU A 119 1.09 -14.03 10.29
N PRO A 120 0.93 -13.41 9.11
CA PRO A 120 1.65 -13.83 7.91
C PRO A 120 3.15 -13.50 8.01
N ASN A 121 3.98 -14.24 7.29
CA ASN A 121 5.43 -13.99 7.15
C ASN A 121 5.76 -12.53 6.81
N THR A 122 4.92 -11.88 5.99
CA THR A 122 5.08 -10.46 5.62
C THR A 122 5.05 -9.52 6.82
N PHE A 123 4.34 -9.85 7.90
CA PHE A 123 4.37 -9.12 9.17
C PHE A 123 5.74 -9.29 9.85
N TYR A 124 6.15 -10.55 10.06
CA TYR A 124 7.39 -10.86 10.77
C TYR A 124 8.64 -10.41 10.02
N ALA A 125 8.63 -10.40 8.68
CA ALA A 125 9.73 -9.93 7.85
C ALA A 125 9.88 -8.40 7.82
N LYS A 126 8.83 -7.64 8.16
CA LYS A 126 8.79 -6.18 7.91
C LYS A 126 8.57 -5.29 9.15
N VAL A 127 7.97 -5.78 10.22
CA VAL A 127 7.62 -4.95 11.38
C VAL A 127 8.77 -4.93 12.40
N GLY A 128 9.45 -3.79 12.48
CA GLY A 128 10.70 -3.59 13.24
C GLY A 128 10.57 -2.81 14.56
N GLY A 129 9.48 -2.97 15.31
CA GLY A 129 9.32 -2.35 16.64
C GLY A 129 9.11 -0.82 16.63
N THR A 130 9.54 -0.12 17.68
CA THR A 130 9.22 1.30 17.95
C THR A 130 9.72 2.29 16.89
N ALA A 131 10.83 1.99 16.22
CA ALA A 131 11.35 2.80 15.11
C ALA A 131 10.38 2.85 13.91
N ALA A 132 9.51 1.84 13.78
CA ALA A 132 8.45 1.85 12.79
C ALA A 132 7.42 2.95 13.10
N LEU A 133 7.01 3.12 14.35
CA LEU A 133 5.99 4.10 14.75
C LEU A 133 6.37 5.53 14.33
N TRP A 134 7.63 5.93 14.53
CA TRP A 134 8.10 7.27 14.16
C TRP A 134 8.04 7.51 12.65
N ARG A 135 8.40 6.50 11.84
CA ARG A 135 8.23 6.57 10.37
C ARG A 135 6.77 6.68 9.96
N GLY A 136 5.87 6.06 10.71
CA GLY A 136 4.43 6.21 10.51
C GLY A 136 3.93 7.63 10.78
N VAL A 137 4.45 8.28 11.82
CA VAL A 137 4.15 9.70 12.10
C VAL A 137 4.63 10.60 10.98
N ILE A 138 5.88 10.41 10.51
CA ILE A 138 6.42 11.14 9.35
C ILE A 138 5.55 10.91 8.11
N GLY A 139 5.19 9.66 7.82
CA GLY A 139 4.33 9.34 6.66
C GLY A 139 2.93 9.95 6.74
N LEU A 140 2.41 10.16 7.95
CA LEU A 140 1.16 10.89 8.17
C LEU A 140 1.36 12.39 7.92
N GLU A 141 2.43 13.00 8.44
CA GLU A 141 2.78 14.40 8.16
C GLU A 141 2.94 14.66 6.66
N GLU A 142 3.66 13.78 5.95
CA GLU A 142 3.81 13.84 4.50
C GLU A 142 2.46 13.77 3.77
N TYR A 143 1.54 12.91 4.21
CA TYR A 143 0.18 12.87 3.65
C TYR A 143 -0.54 14.20 3.83
N LEU A 144 -0.48 14.75 5.04
CA LEU A 144 -1.17 15.98 5.41
C LEU A 144 -0.65 17.17 4.59
N SER A 145 0.66 17.24 4.42
CA SER A 145 1.35 18.30 3.67
C SER A 145 1.23 18.15 2.15
N SER A 146 1.21 16.92 1.63
CA SER A 146 1.23 16.67 0.17
C SER A 146 -0.12 16.85 -0.52
N GLN A 147 -1.24 16.67 0.19
CA GLN A 147 -2.60 16.85 -0.36
C GLN A 147 -3.28 18.11 0.13
N LEU A 148 -2.56 19.00 0.84
CA LEU A 148 -3.14 20.08 1.63
C LEU A 148 -4.32 19.58 2.51
N ALA A 149 -4.23 18.32 2.95
CA ALA A 149 -5.33 17.63 3.63
C ALA A 149 -5.67 18.27 4.97
N TRP A 150 -4.80 19.14 5.49
CA TRP A 150 -5.05 20.00 6.64
C TRP A 150 -6.38 20.76 6.55
N LEU A 151 -6.78 21.29 5.39
CA LEU A 151 -8.07 21.98 5.26
C LEU A 151 -9.26 21.02 5.22
N LEU A 152 -9.11 19.85 4.59
CA LEU A 152 -10.12 18.79 4.62
C LEU A 152 -10.32 18.27 6.05
N ILE A 153 -9.23 18.14 6.80
CA ILE A 153 -9.25 17.72 8.20
C ILE A 153 -9.82 18.80 9.09
N ALA A 154 -9.46 20.07 8.90
CA ALA A 154 -10.06 21.18 9.63
C ALA A 154 -11.59 21.24 9.39
N ALA A 155 -12.02 21.08 8.14
CA ALA A 155 -13.44 21.01 7.79
C ALA A 155 -14.13 19.77 8.40
N ALA A 156 -13.47 18.61 8.36
CA ALA A 156 -13.98 17.41 8.99
C ALA A 156 -14.08 17.56 10.53
N LEU A 157 -13.08 18.17 11.16
CA LEU A 157 -13.06 18.47 12.60
C LEU A 157 -14.19 19.43 12.97
N TRP A 158 -14.48 20.44 12.16
CA TRP A 158 -15.65 21.30 12.34
C TRP A 158 -16.95 20.48 12.37
N ALA A 159 -17.15 19.59 11.39
CA ALA A 159 -18.32 18.73 11.36
C ALA A 159 -18.38 17.77 12.58
N VAL A 160 -17.24 17.25 13.00
CA VAL A 160 -17.12 16.40 14.20
C VAL A 160 -17.54 17.16 15.45
N VAL A 161 -16.98 18.35 15.69
CA VAL A 161 -17.27 19.17 16.88
C VAL A 161 -18.74 19.61 16.89
N THR A 162 -19.27 20.07 15.76
CA THR A 162 -20.64 20.61 15.68
C THR A 162 -21.72 19.54 15.64
N ARG A 163 -21.40 18.31 15.20
CA ARG A 163 -22.38 17.23 14.99
C ARG A 163 -22.03 15.90 15.65
N TRP A 164 -21.16 15.89 16.66
CA TRP A 164 -20.74 14.65 17.35
C TRP A 164 -21.89 13.77 17.84
N ARG A 165 -23.04 14.38 18.20
CA ARG A 165 -24.23 13.64 18.66
C ARG A 165 -24.86 12.79 17.56
N GLN A 166 -24.59 13.07 16.29
CA GLN A 166 -25.09 12.32 15.15
C GLN A 166 -24.26 11.05 14.93
N GLY A 167 -24.91 9.88 15.01
CA GLY A 167 -24.22 8.58 14.92
C GLY A 167 -23.36 8.41 13.66
N TRP A 168 -23.84 8.86 12.51
CA TRP A 168 -23.10 8.77 11.26
C TRP A 168 -21.81 9.61 11.26
N VAL A 169 -21.76 10.75 11.97
CA VAL A 169 -20.53 11.56 12.09
C VAL A 169 -19.45 10.81 12.86
N ARG A 170 -19.82 10.20 13.99
CA ARG A 170 -18.91 9.35 14.78
C ARG A 170 -18.33 8.20 13.97
N LEU A 171 -19.14 7.56 13.13
CA LEU A 171 -18.71 6.45 12.28
C LEU A 171 -17.65 6.89 11.26
N HIS A 172 -17.88 8.02 10.56
CA HIS A 172 -16.89 8.54 9.61
C HIS A 172 -15.61 9.01 10.32
N ALA A 173 -15.74 9.68 11.48
CA ALA A 173 -14.61 10.06 12.31
C ALA A 173 -13.79 8.83 12.78
N ALA A 174 -14.46 7.74 13.16
CA ALA A 174 -13.82 6.50 13.55
C ALA A 174 -13.02 5.86 12.40
N VAL A 175 -13.52 5.91 11.16
CA VAL A 175 -12.76 5.43 9.99
C VAL A 175 -11.50 6.27 9.76
N ILE A 176 -11.61 7.60 9.87
CA ILE A 176 -10.47 8.50 9.69
C ILE A 176 -9.41 8.25 10.77
N ALA A 177 -9.84 8.14 12.03
CA ALA A 177 -8.96 7.83 13.15
C ALA A 177 -8.30 6.45 13.00
N ALA A 178 -9.05 5.43 12.57
CA ALA A 178 -8.52 4.09 12.32
C ALA A 178 -7.47 4.10 11.18
N ALA A 179 -7.70 4.88 10.11
CA ALA A 179 -6.71 5.01 9.03
C ALA A 179 -5.42 5.69 9.49
N ALA A 180 -5.54 6.79 10.24
CA ALA A 180 -4.37 7.47 10.81
C ALA A 180 -3.61 6.56 11.77
N ALA A 181 -4.31 5.85 12.65
CA ALA A 181 -3.72 4.86 13.55
C ALA A 181 -3.02 3.74 12.77
N ASN A 182 -3.63 3.24 11.68
CA ASN A 182 -3.04 2.21 10.84
C ASN A 182 -1.71 2.66 10.21
N VAL A 183 -1.64 3.89 9.69
CA VAL A 183 -0.39 4.46 9.15
C VAL A 183 0.71 4.47 10.22
N VAL A 184 0.38 4.90 11.43
CA VAL A 184 1.33 4.96 12.55
C VAL A 184 1.77 3.56 12.98
N LEU A 185 0.82 2.64 13.19
CA LEU A 185 1.08 1.29 13.71
C LEU A 185 1.86 0.41 12.73
N VAL A 186 1.57 0.50 11.43
CA VAL A 186 2.33 -0.20 10.39
C VAL A 186 3.72 0.41 10.23
N GLY A 187 3.88 1.67 10.61
CA GLY A 187 5.13 2.41 10.59
C GLY A 187 5.49 2.99 9.23
N GLY A 188 4.46 3.48 8.53
CA GLY A 188 4.57 4.04 7.18
C GLY A 188 4.69 2.96 6.09
N HIS A 189 5.00 3.38 4.87
CA HIS A 189 5.29 2.45 3.77
C HIS A 189 6.24 3.08 2.75
N THR A 190 6.96 2.23 2.01
CA THR A 190 7.83 2.64 0.90
C THR A 190 7.10 2.97 -0.39
N PHE A 191 5.80 2.64 -0.49
CA PHE A 191 4.99 2.93 -1.67
C PHE A 191 4.66 4.42 -1.79
N ALA A 192 4.38 4.91 -2.99
CA ALA A 192 3.94 6.29 -3.20
C ALA A 192 2.44 6.45 -2.85
N PHE A 193 1.94 7.69 -2.81
CA PHE A 193 0.50 8.01 -2.78
C PHE A 193 -0.29 7.46 -1.58
N HIS A 194 0.33 7.40 -0.39
CA HIS A 194 -0.34 7.27 0.92
C HIS A 194 -1.49 6.24 1.01
N ARG A 195 -1.25 5.01 0.56
CA ARG A 195 -2.28 3.97 0.37
C ARG A 195 -3.08 3.61 1.61
N PHE A 196 -2.47 3.74 2.79
CA PHE A 196 -3.14 3.44 4.06
C PHE A 196 -4.11 4.53 4.52
N MET A 197 -4.03 5.73 3.93
CA MET A 197 -5.00 6.80 4.13
C MET A 197 -6.16 6.75 3.13
N LEU A 198 -6.10 5.89 2.10
CA LEU A 198 -7.15 5.77 1.09
C LEU A 198 -8.56 5.49 1.68
N PRO A 199 -8.71 4.63 2.70
CA PRO A 199 -10.01 4.40 3.35
C PRO A 199 -10.59 5.64 4.06
N ALA A 200 -9.77 6.62 4.42
CA ALA A 200 -10.22 7.85 5.07
C ALA A 200 -10.73 8.92 4.08
N LEU A 201 -10.37 8.82 2.79
CA LEU A 201 -10.64 9.88 1.82
C LEU A 201 -12.14 10.15 1.65
N ALA A 202 -12.96 9.12 1.38
CA ALA A 202 -14.41 9.28 1.26
C ALA A 202 -15.07 9.83 2.55
N PRO A 203 -14.78 9.29 3.75
CA PRO A 203 -15.23 9.89 5.01
C PRO A 203 -14.84 11.36 5.19
N LEU A 204 -13.60 11.73 4.87
CA LEU A 204 -13.12 13.11 4.95
C LEU A 204 -13.92 14.04 4.03
N LEU A 205 -14.15 13.61 2.78
CA LEU A 205 -14.93 14.37 1.81
C LEU A 205 -16.39 14.54 2.26
N VAL A 206 -17.02 13.50 2.81
CA VAL A 206 -18.38 13.58 3.36
C VAL A 206 -18.47 14.60 4.49
N LEU A 207 -17.56 14.54 5.47
CA LEU A 207 -17.54 15.49 6.59
C LEU A 207 -17.19 16.92 6.14
N THR A 208 -16.34 17.04 5.12
CA THR A 208 -16.01 18.34 4.50
C THR A 208 -17.23 18.95 3.83
N GLY A 209 -17.98 18.19 3.02
CA GLY A 209 -19.21 18.68 2.39
C GLY A 209 -20.28 19.12 3.40
N VAL A 210 -20.32 18.47 4.55
CA VAL A 210 -21.20 18.85 5.67
C VAL A 210 -20.79 20.20 6.28
N ALA A 211 -19.49 20.41 6.52
CA ALA A 211 -18.98 21.69 6.98
C ALA A 211 -19.21 22.82 5.96
N MET A 212 -19.01 22.54 4.66
CA MET A 212 -19.35 23.48 3.58
C MET A 212 -20.84 23.85 3.59
N GLY A 213 -21.71 22.86 3.80
CA GLY A 213 -23.14 23.08 3.93
C GLY A 213 -23.52 23.98 5.11
N ASP A 214 -22.76 23.94 6.21
CA ASP A 214 -22.97 24.85 7.35
C ASP A 214 -22.54 26.27 7.05
N VAL A 215 -21.35 26.43 6.48
CA VAL A 215 -20.83 27.74 6.07
C VAL A 215 -21.78 28.38 5.05
N ALA A 216 -22.25 27.61 4.06
CA ALA A 216 -23.23 28.09 3.10
C ALA A 216 -24.54 28.53 3.75
N LYS A 217 -25.05 27.79 4.76
CA LYS A 217 -26.24 28.20 5.52
C LYS A 217 -26.01 29.45 6.34
N ALA A 218 -24.83 29.61 6.95
CA ALA A 218 -24.48 30.79 7.73
C ALA A 218 -24.39 32.03 6.85
N LEU A 219 -23.64 31.97 5.74
CA LEU A 219 -23.50 33.08 4.78
C LEU A 219 -24.84 33.53 4.21
N ARG A 220 -25.74 32.58 3.92
CA ARG A 220 -27.10 32.87 3.45
C ARG A 220 -27.96 33.61 4.47
N ARG A 221 -27.73 33.43 5.77
CA ARG A 221 -28.47 34.15 6.82
C ARG A 221 -27.92 35.55 7.06
N SER A 222 -26.62 35.74 6.84
CA SER A 222 -25.92 36.99 7.18
C SER A 222 -25.90 38.04 6.08
N SER A 223 -26.29 37.71 4.84
CA SER A 223 -26.20 38.64 3.71
C SER A 223 -27.31 38.43 2.67
N PRO A 224 -27.87 39.51 2.07
CA PRO A 224 -28.78 39.42 0.92
C PRO A 224 -28.11 38.79 -0.32
N HIS A 225 -26.78 38.88 -0.42
CA HIS A 225 -25.98 38.19 -1.45
C HIS A 225 -25.49 36.81 -1.00
N GLY A 226 -25.91 36.31 0.17
CA GLY A 226 -25.34 35.13 0.81
C GLY A 226 -25.42 33.84 -0.03
N VAL A 227 -26.37 33.76 -0.97
CA VAL A 227 -26.44 32.66 -1.95
C VAL A 227 -25.28 32.72 -2.96
N GLN A 228 -24.94 33.92 -3.44
CA GLN A 228 -23.82 34.12 -4.37
C GLN A 228 -22.48 33.86 -3.67
N TRP A 229 -22.31 34.32 -2.43
CA TRP A 229 -21.14 34.02 -1.61
C TRP A 229 -20.99 32.53 -1.30
N ALA A 230 -22.09 31.85 -0.97
CA ALA A 230 -22.08 30.41 -0.76
C ALA A 230 -21.70 29.65 -2.03
N ALA A 231 -22.27 30.03 -3.18
CA ALA A 231 -21.94 29.41 -4.47
C ALA A 231 -20.47 29.67 -4.87
N GLY A 232 -19.98 30.90 -4.70
CA GLY A 232 -18.58 31.26 -4.93
C GLY A 232 -17.62 30.50 -4.01
N GLY A 233 -17.93 30.40 -2.72
CA GLY A 233 -17.14 29.64 -1.76
C GLY A 233 -17.09 28.14 -2.08
N VAL A 234 -18.23 27.54 -2.45
CA VAL A 234 -18.27 26.13 -2.90
C VAL A 234 -17.45 25.95 -4.17
N ALA A 235 -17.55 26.86 -5.14
CA ALA A 235 -16.78 26.80 -6.38
C ALA A 235 -15.26 26.95 -6.14
N VAL A 236 -14.85 27.90 -5.29
CA VAL A 236 -13.44 28.08 -4.90
C VAL A 236 -12.93 26.85 -4.17
N LEU A 237 -13.71 26.27 -3.24
CA LEU A 237 -13.29 25.08 -2.53
C LEU A 237 -13.26 23.85 -3.43
N ALA A 238 -14.21 23.70 -4.35
CA ALA A 238 -14.22 22.62 -5.34
C ALA A 238 -13.02 22.73 -6.30
N ALA A 239 -12.74 23.94 -6.79
CA ALA A 239 -11.55 24.23 -7.59
C ALA A 239 -10.27 23.99 -6.78
N TRP A 240 -10.25 24.36 -5.50
CA TRP A 240 -9.12 24.10 -4.60
C TRP A 240 -8.97 22.60 -4.32
N MET A 241 -10.04 21.86 -4.06
CA MET A 241 -10.01 20.41 -3.85
C MET A 241 -9.47 19.73 -5.09
N LEU A 242 -9.97 20.11 -6.27
CA LEU A 242 -9.47 19.63 -7.56
C LEU A 242 -7.98 19.95 -7.73
N VAL A 243 -7.57 21.19 -7.45
CA VAL A 243 -6.17 21.60 -7.50
C VAL A 243 -5.34 20.84 -6.47
N ALA A 244 -5.77 20.64 -5.23
CA ALA A 244 -5.04 19.92 -4.20
C ALA A 244 -4.89 18.42 -4.52
N THR A 245 -5.93 17.82 -5.12
CA THR A 245 -5.91 16.43 -5.57
C THR A 245 -5.10 16.21 -6.84
N VAL A 246 -4.98 17.23 -7.70
CA VAL A 246 -4.23 17.23 -8.97
C VAL A 246 -2.84 17.87 -8.84
N ARG A 247 -2.55 18.61 -7.75
CA ARG A 247 -1.24 19.21 -7.45
C ARG A 247 -0.19 18.16 -7.18
N LEU A 248 -0.54 17.00 -6.66
CA LEU A 248 0.41 15.87 -6.58
C LEU A 248 0.96 15.51 -7.98
N PRO A 249 0.14 15.33 -9.02
CA PRO A 249 0.65 15.15 -10.37
C PRO A 249 1.37 16.38 -10.99
N ILE A 250 0.96 17.63 -10.67
CA ILE A 250 1.53 18.86 -11.28
C ILE A 250 2.76 19.42 -10.57
N ALA A 251 2.83 19.39 -9.24
CA ALA A 251 4.08 19.69 -8.52
C ALA A 251 5.14 18.60 -8.81
N ALA A 252 4.72 17.35 -9.03
CA ALA A 252 5.57 16.31 -9.60
C ALA A 252 5.89 16.51 -11.10
N LEU A 253 5.17 17.37 -11.83
CA LEU A 253 5.51 17.80 -13.20
C LEU A 253 6.58 18.90 -13.19
N SER A 254 6.56 19.81 -12.20
CA SER A 254 7.34 21.06 -12.20
C SER A 254 8.54 21.07 -11.27
N ALA A 255 8.54 20.28 -10.19
CA ALA A 255 9.71 20.12 -9.33
C ALA A 255 10.66 19.10 -9.97
N GLN A 256 11.95 19.42 -10.01
CA GLN A 256 13.03 18.46 -10.30
C GLN A 256 13.07 17.28 -9.30
N ASP A 257 12.18 17.27 -8.30
CA ASP A 257 11.91 16.13 -7.42
C ASP A 257 11.12 15.04 -8.16
N LEU A 258 11.89 14.29 -8.94
CA LEU A 258 11.49 13.15 -9.73
C LEU A 258 10.86 11.99 -8.90
N ALA A 259 10.75 12.05 -7.57
CA ALA A 259 10.50 10.87 -6.73
C ALA A 259 9.16 10.14 -6.99
N PRO A 260 7.98 10.79 -7.13
CA PRO A 260 6.71 10.07 -7.36
C PRO A 260 6.52 9.61 -8.82
N ARG A 261 6.93 10.43 -9.80
CA ARG A 261 6.92 10.06 -11.24
C ARG A 261 7.94 8.97 -11.54
N ASN A 262 9.14 9.10 -10.98
CA ASN A 262 10.09 8.00 -10.98
C ASN A 262 9.47 6.81 -10.27
N GLY A 263 8.76 6.95 -9.16
CA GLY A 263 8.10 5.82 -8.48
C GLY A 263 7.25 4.97 -9.42
N VAL A 264 6.30 5.58 -10.16
CA VAL A 264 5.41 4.84 -11.08
C VAL A 264 6.16 4.31 -12.30
N MET A 265 6.94 5.17 -12.98
CA MET A 265 7.67 4.77 -14.18
C MET A 265 8.76 3.75 -13.86
N ARG A 266 9.45 3.88 -12.73
CA ARG A 266 10.42 2.92 -12.21
C ARG A 266 9.73 1.62 -11.83
N ALA A 267 8.57 1.65 -11.17
CA ALA A 267 7.81 0.43 -10.88
C ALA A 267 7.41 -0.28 -12.18
N ALA A 268 6.91 0.44 -13.19
CA ALA A 268 6.60 -0.12 -14.50
C ALA A 268 7.84 -0.71 -15.20
N ARG A 269 8.97 0.00 -15.21
CA ARG A 269 10.24 -0.46 -15.78
C ARG A 269 10.80 -1.68 -15.03
N LEU A 270 10.74 -1.68 -13.70
CA LEU A 270 11.15 -2.81 -12.87
C LEU A 270 10.26 -4.02 -13.14
N ASN A 271 8.94 -3.84 -13.19
CA ASN A 271 7.99 -4.91 -13.50
C ASN A 271 8.23 -5.50 -14.90
N HIS A 272 8.48 -4.64 -15.90
CA HIS A 272 8.88 -5.09 -17.24
C HIS A 272 10.19 -5.89 -17.19
N GLY A 273 11.17 -5.42 -16.42
CA GLY A 273 12.43 -6.13 -16.19
C GLY A 273 12.22 -7.50 -15.55
N TYR A 274 11.50 -7.57 -14.43
CA TYR A 274 11.16 -8.82 -13.77
C TYR A 274 10.43 -9.79 -14.69
N ARG A 275 9.50 -9.29 -15.50
CA ARG A 275 8.76 -10.09 -16.47
C ARG A 275 9.68 -10.70 -17.51
N ALA A 276 10.56 -9.88 -18.10
CA ALA A 276 11.53 -10.34 -19.08
C ALA A 276 12.46 -11.42 -18.49
N ILE A 277 12.94 -11.21 -17.26
CA ILE A 277 13.78 -12.17 -16.54
C ILE A 277 13.03 -13.49 -16.31
N GLY A 278 11.80 -13.44 -15.80
CA GLY A 278 10.98 -14.62 -15.57
C GLY A 278 10.70 -15.40 -16.85
N GLN A 279 10.35 -14.71 -17.94
CA GLN A 279 10.10 -15.33 -19.25
C GLN A 279 11.36 -15.98 -19.84
N TRP A 280 12.50 -15.30 -19.72
CA TRP A 280 13.79 -15.86 -20.15
C TRP A 280 14.12 -17.12 -19.33
N LEU A 281 14.05 -17.05 -17.99
CA LEU A 281 14.26 -18.20 -17.12
C LEU A 281 13.34 -19.37 -17.47
N GLY A 282 12.05 -19.11 -17.70
CA GLY A 282 11.06 -20.14 -18.01
C GLY A 282 11.27 -20.84 -19.36
N ARG A 283 11.97 -20.19 -20.30
CA ARG A 283 12.35 -20.75 -21.61
C ARG A 283 13.69 -21.49 -21.59
N THR A 284 14.62 -21.03 -20.76
CA THR A 284 16.01 -21.49 -20.83
C THR A 284 16.37 -22.50 -19.73
N MET A 285 15.76 -22.41 -18.55
CA MET A 285 16.09 -23.30 -17.43
C MET A 285 15.21 -24.56 -17.40
N PRO A 286 15.75 -25.70 -16.94
CA PRO A 286 14.96 -26.88 -16.59
C PRO A 286 13.83 -26.57 -15.63
N LYS A 287 12.70 -27.27 -15.72
CA LYS A 287 11.49 -26.98 -14.91
C LYS A 287 11.65 -27.28 -13.42
N ASP A 288 12.63 -28.10 -13.06
CA ASP A 288 13.02 -28.40 -11.69
C ASP A 288 14.10 -27.44 -11.14
N ALA A 289 14.58 -26.49 -11.95
CA ALA A 289 15.61 -25.55 -11.52
C ALA A 289 15.10 -24.61 -10.42
N VAL A 290 15.88 -24.45 -9.36
CA VAL A 290 15.59 -23.59 -8.22
C VAL A 290 16.22 -22.22 -8.41
N VAL A 291 15.42 -21.16 -8.27
CA VAL A 291 15.90 -19.77 -8.42
C VAL A 291 15.79 -19.02 -7.08
N ALA A 292 16.85 -18.37 -6.63
CA ALA A 292 16.81 -17.49 -5.46
C ALA A 292 16.72 -16.02 -5.90
N VAL A 293 15.70 -15.30 -5.40
CA VAL A 293 15.41 -13.91 -5.76
C VAL A 293 14.99 -13.08 -4.55
N ASN A 294 15.24 -11.77 -4.58
CA ASN A 294 14.70 -10.85 -3.58
C ASN A 294 13.22 -10.51 -3.83
N ALA A 295 12.82 -10.30 -5.09
CA ALA A 295 11.44 -9.96 -5.45
C ALA A 295 10.70 -11.19 -6.00
N ALA A 296 10.21 -12.04 -5.09
CA ALA A 296 9.56 -13.31 -5.40
C ALA A 296 8.08 -13.17 -5.83
N GLY A 297 7.81 -12.35 -6.86
CA GLY A 297 6.49 -12.14 -7.45
C GLY A 297 6.46 -12.46 -8.94
N ILE A 298 6.80 -11.49 -9.79
CA ILE A 298 6.70 -11.63 -11.25
C ILE A 298 7.63 -12.71 -11.81
N ILE A 299 8.87 -12.82 -11.30
CA ILE A 299 9.83 -13.83 -11.78
C ILE A 299 9.26 -15.26 -11.64
N PRO A 300 8.87 -15.74 -10.43
CA PRO A 300 8.31 -17.08 -10.30
C PRO A 300 7.00 -17.27 -11.08
N TYR A 301 6.15 -16.23 -11.16
CA TYR A 301 4.90 -16.30 -11.92
C TYR A 301 5.13 -16.52 -13.42
N GLU A 302 6.04 -15.78 -14.03
CA GLU A 302 6.32 -15.89 -15.47
C GLU A 302 7.22 -17.09 -15.81
N SER A 303 8.11 -17.52 -14.90
CA SER A 303 9.02 -18.65 -15.15
C SER A 303 8.39 -20.02 -14.85
N GLY A 304 7.49 -20.08 -13.86
CA GLY A 304 6.96 -21.32 -13.30
C GLY A 304 7.97 -22.15 -12.51
N LEU A 305 9.12 -21.58 -12.15
CA LEU A 305 10.21 -22.29 -11.49
C LEU A 305 10.09 -22.28 -9.96
N PRO A 306 10.48 -23.37 -9.26
CA PRO A 306 10.70 -23.36 -7.82
C PRO A 306 11.57 -22.17 -7.40
N THR A 307 11.12 -21.39 -6.42
CA THR A 307 11.78 -20.13 -6.08
C THR A 307 11.98 -19.97 -4.58
N ILE A 308 13.18 -19.55 -4.19
CA ILE A 308 13.54 -19.15 -2.83
C ILE A 308 13.39 -17.64 -2.73
N ASP A 309 12.52 -17.18 -1.84
CA ASP A 309 12.37 -15.75 -1.50
C ASP A 309 13.40 -15.34 -0.45
N MET A 310 14.43 -14.61 -0.89
CA MET A 310 15.54 -14.21 -0.03
C MET A 310 15.18 -13.13 1.00
N LEU A 311 13.99 -12.52 0.90
CA LEU A 311 13.49 -11.53 1.87
C LEU A 311 12.52 -12.10 2.89
N GLY A 312 12.13 -13.37 2.75
CA GLY A 312 11.28 -14.06 3.73
C GLY A 312 9.82 -13.62 3.74
N LEU A 313 9.26 -13.11 2.64
CA LEU A 313 7.82 -12.88 2.53
C LEU A 313 7.10 -14.23 2.31
N ASN A 314 7.72 -15.14 1.56
CA ASN A 314 7.23 -16.49 1.28
C ASN A 314 8.09 -17.60 1.94
N ASP A 315 9.17 -17.24 2.65
CA ASP A 315 10.04 -18.19 3.34
C ASP A 315 9.95 -18.00 4.86
N ALA A 316 9.37 -18.98 5.56
CA ALA A 316 9.12 -18.91 7.00
C ALA A 316 10.41 -18.90 7.83
N HIS A 317 11.47 -19.61 7.39
CA HIS A 317 12.74 -19.61 8.10
C HIS A 317 13.30 -18.19 8.15
N ILE A 318 13.39 -17.51 7.00
CA ILE A 318 13.89 -16.14 6.91
C ILE A 318 12.96 -15.16 7.63
N ALA A 319 11.63 -15.30 7.46
CA ALA A 319 10.64 -14.44 8.09
C ALA A 319 10.76 -14.41 9.62
N HIS A 320 11.19 -15.51 10.24
CA HIS A 320 11.29 -15.66 11.68
C HIS A 320 12.71 -15.50 12.25
N ARG A 321 13.71 -15.18 11.42
CA ARG A 321 15.06 -14.87 11.93
C ARG A 321 15.06 -13.66 12.84
N GLU A 322 15.83 -13.74 13.91
CA GLU A 322 16.14 -12.58 14.75
C GLU A 322 17.27 -11.79 14.12
N VAL A 323 16.93 -10.63 13.58
CA VAL A 323 17.87 -9.66 13.01
C VAL A 323 17.58 -8.31 13.65
N ALA A 324 18.61 -7.49 13.87
CA ALA A 324 18.40 -6.12 14.32
C ALA A 324 17.65 -5.32 13.23
N MET A 325 16.39 -4.94 13.52
CA MET A 325 15.51 -4.24 12.59
C MET A 325 15.33 -2.77 12.97
N GLY A 326 14.79 -1.98 12.04
CA GLY A 326 14.30 -0.63 12.28
C GLY A 326 15.26 0.49 11.88
N ARG A 327 16.47 0.18 11.41
CA ARG A 327 17.46 1.18 10.96
C ARG A 327 17.79 1.09 9.47
N GLY A 328 17.57 -0.08 8.85
CA GLY A 328 17.81 -0.31 7.43
C GLY A 328 16.59 -0.02 6.55
N ALA A 329 16.69 -0.44 5.28
CA ALA A 329 15.60 -0.28 4.32
C ALA A 329 14.38 -1.12 4.73
N ILE A 330 13.21 -0.47 4.83
CA ILE A 330 11.97 -1.09 5.31
C ILE A 330 11.68 -2.36 4.50
N GLY A 331 11.56 -3.49 5.22
CA GLY A 331 11.24 -4.80 4.66
C GLY A 331 12.36 -5.48 3.86
N HIS A 332 13.60 -5.01 4.00
CA HIS A 332 14.80 -5.62 3.38
C HIS A 332 15.90 -5.96 4.39
N GLU A 333 15.60 -5.85 5.70
CA GLU A 333 16.57 -6.09 6.77
C GLU A 333 16.69 -7.58 7.14
N LYS A 334 15.61 -8.38 7.06
CA LYS A 334 15.68 -9.83 7.29
C LYS A 334 16.34 -10.53 6.12
N HIS A 335 17.22 -11.48 6.42
CA HIS A 335 17.94 -12.28 5.45
C HIS A 335 18.56 -13.52 6.11
N ASP A 336 18.86 -14.55 5.33
CA ASP A 336 19.72 -15.65 5.75
C ASP A 336 20.48 -16.25 4.56
N GLY A 337 21.62 -15.65 4.22
CA GLY A 337 22.41 -16.08 3.07
C GLY A 337 22.94 -17.52 3.18
N ALA A 338 23.34 -17.95 4.38
CA ALA A 338 23.83 -19.30 4.61
C ALA A 338 22.71 -20.33 4.38
N TYR A 339 21.51 -20.06 4.90
CA TYR A 339 20.33 -20.88 4.62
C TYR A 339 20.02 -20.92 3.12
N VAL A 340 19.97 -19.78 2.43
CA VAL A 340 19.71 -19.73 0.97
C VAL A 340 20.73 -20.60 0.22
N LEU A 341 22.02 -20.49 0.52
CA LEU A 341 23.06 -21.28 -0.14
C LEU A 341 22.99 -22.77 0.21
N SER A 342 22.60 -23.13 1.44
CA SER A 342 22.41 -24.53 1.85
C SER A 342 21.28 -25.24 1.08
N ARG A 343 20.34 -24.48 0.54
CA ARG A 343 19.26 -24.98 -0.34
C ARG A 343 19.71 -25.18 -1.79
N GLN A 344 20.98 -24.84 -2.08
CA GLN A 344 21.64 -25.01 -3.37
C GLN A 344 20.78 -24.52 -4.56
N PRO A 345 20.37 -23.23 -4.62
CA PRO A 345 19.70 -22.71 -5.81
C PRO A 345 20.55 -22.93 -7.07
N ASP A 346 19.92 -23.22 -8.20
CA ASP A 346 20.65 -23.34 -9.47
C ASP A 346 20.99 -21.95 -10.03
N VAL A 347 20.15 -20.96 -9.74
CA VAL A 347 20.34 -19.55 -10.13
C VAL A 347 20.13 -18.63 -8.93
N VAL A 348 21.04 -17.68 -8.71
CA VAL A 348 20.91 -16.61 -7.73
C VAL A 348 20.89 -15.25 -8.43
N LEU A 349 19.82 -14.49 -8.21
CA LEU A 349 19.67 -13.12 -8.68
C LEU A 349 19.86 -12.16 -7.52
N LEU A 350 21.02 -11.50 -7.50
CA LEU A 350 21.32 -10.45 -6.52
C LEU A 350 20.76 -9.12 -6.99
N GLY A 351 20.13 -8.39 -6.08
CA GLY A 351 19.63 -7.05 -6.31
C GLY A 351 18.27 -6.97 -7.00
N LEU A 352 18.03 -5.81 -7.60
CA LEU A 352 16.91 -5.53 -8.49
C LEU A 352 17.37 -5.72 -9.95
N PRO A 353 16.44 -5.85 -10.93
CA PRO A 353 16.77 -5.92 -12.35
C PRO A 353 17.67 -4.75 -12.79
N GLN A 354 18.91 -5.06 -13.15
CA GLN A 354 19.88 -4.12 -13.69
C GLN A 354 20.35 -4.60 -15.06
N PHE A 355 19.86 -3.94 -16.11
CA PHE A 355 20.25 -4.24 -17.47
C PHE A 355 21.41 -3.36 -17.91
N THR A 356 22.37 -3.95 -18.62
CA THR A 356 23.49 -3.27 -19.26
C THR A 356 23.38 -3.36 -20.78
N ASP A 357 24.03 -2.44 -21.51
CA ASP A 357 24.03 -2.43 -22.98
C ASP A 357 24.98 -3.47 -23.60
N GLY A 358 25.60 -4.30 -22.76
CA GLY A 358 26.49 -5.38 -23.15
C GLY A 358 26.83 -6.28 -21.95
N PRO A 359 27.44 -7.45 -22.18
CA PRO A 359 27.83 -8.35 -21.10
C PRO A 359 28.91 -7.72 -20.22
N LEU A 360 28.88 -8.03 -18.92
CA LEU A 360 29.96 -7.65 -18.02
C LEU A 360 31.19 -8.50 -18.32
N ARG A 361 32.35 -7.84 -18.46
CA ARG A 361 33.60 -8.47 -18.89
C ARG A 361 34.63 -8.59 -17.78
N THR A 362 34.51 -7.78 -16.73
CA THR A 362 35.48 -7.76 -15.63
C THR A 362 34.82 -7.98 -14.27
N GLY A 363 35.58 -8.53 -13.32
CA GLY A 363 35.13 -8.68 -11.94
C GLY A 363 34.86 -7.34 -11.25
N GLU A 364 35.52 -6.26 -11.70
CA GLU A 364 35.27 -4.90 -11.21
C GLU A 364 33.89 -4.39 -11.64
N GLN A 365 33.53 -4.56 -12.92
CA GLN A 365 32.19 -4.20 -13.41
C GLN A 365 31.09 -4.97 -12.67
N LEU A 366 31.30 -6.27 -12.44
CA LEU A 366 30.38 -7.11 -11.66
C LEU A 366 30.24 -6.60 -10.23
N ARG A 367 31.37 -6.36 -9.55
CA ARG A 367 31.36 -5.87 -8.17
C ARG A 367 30.66 -4.52 -8.07
N ALA A 368 30.95 -3.59 -8.99
CA ALA A 368 30.29 -2.30 -9.04
C ALA A 368 28.78 -2.44 -9.21
N GLN A 369 28.32 -3.34 -10.09
CA GLN A 369 26.90 -3.58 -10.31
C GLN A 369 26.18 -4.13 -9.07
N VAL A 370 26.79 -5.06 -8.33
CA VAL A 370 26.13 -5.69 -7.17
C VAL A 370 26.24 -4.83 -5.91
N GLN A 371 27.38 -4.16 -5.71
CA GLN A 371 27.69 -3.45 -4.47
C GLN A 371 26.74 -2.27 -4.19
N VAL A 372 26.12 -1.66 -5.21
CA VAL A 372 25.11 -0.60 -5.04
C VAL A 372 23.93 -1.03 -4.17
N PHE A 373 23.65 -2.34 -4.08
CA PHE A 373 22.55 -2.85 -3.28
C PHE A 373 22.93 -3.25 -1.87
N PHE A 374 24.22 -3.35 -1.51
CA PHE A 374 24.64 -3.87 -0.22
C PHE A 374 24.14 -3.06 0.99
N ALA A 375 23.86 -1.78 0.80
CA ALA A 375 23.26 -0.94 1.84
C ALA A 375 21.77 -1.24 2.04
N THR A 376 21.04 -1.59 0.97
CA THR A 376 19.59 -1.85 1.03
C THR A 376 19.24 -3.33 1.18
N LEU A 377 20.12 -4.23 0.72
CA LEU A 377 19.97 -5.68 0.70
C LEU A 377 21.20 -6.32 1.40
N PRO A 378 21.25 -6.26 2.74
CA PRO A 378 22.33 -6.88 3.51
C PRO A 378 22.46 -8.39 3.28
N GLY A 379 21.37 -9.07 2.93
CA GLY A 379 21.38 -10.49 2.53
C GLY A 379 22.26 -10.76 1.31
N ASP A 380 22.11 -9.95 0.25
CA ASP A 380 22.91 -10.06 -0.97
C ASP A 380 24.40 -9.84 -0.70
N LYS A 381 24.72 -8.88 0.19
CA LYS A 381 26.10 -8.65 0.63
C LYS A 381 26.69 -9.90 1.27
N LYS A 382 25.94 -10.56 2.16
CA LYS A 382 26.39 -11.77 2.85
C LYS A 382 26.59 -12.93 1.85
N ILE A 383 25.65 -13.13 0.92
CA ILE A 383 25.77 -14.15 -0.13
C ILE A 383 26.99 -13.87 -1.01
N PHE A 384 27.15 -12.65 -1.53
CA PHE A 384 28.22 -12.31 -2.46
C PHE A 384 29.64 -12.40 -1.86
N LEU A 385 29.75 -12.14 -0.56
CA LEU A 385 31.01 -12.23 0.19
C LEU A 385 31.29 -13.63 0.75
N ASP A 386 30.33 -14.55 0.68
CA ASP A 386 30.48 -15.92 1.14
C ASP A 386 31.55 -16.68 0.29
N PRO A 387 32.55 -17.33 0.92
CA PRO A 387 33.57 -18.08 0.19
C PRO A 387 33.01 -19.26 -0.62
N GLY A 388 31.99 -19.95 -0.10
CA GLY A 388 31.30 -21.05 -0.77
C GLY A 388 30.56 -20.56 -2.02
N PHE A 389 29.92 -19.39 -1.96
CA PHE A 389 29.25 -18.81 -3.13
C PHE A 389 30.21 -18.59 -4.31
N ARG A 390 31.43 -18.10 -4.06
CA ARG A 390 32.44 -17.89 -5.13
C ARG A 390 33.00 -19.21 -5.67
N THR A 391 33.05 -20.22 -4.81
CA THR A 391 33.50 -21.57 -5.19
C THR A 391 32.45 -22.27 -6.04
N ASP A 392 31.17 -22.13 -5.70
CA ASP A 392 30.11 -22.96 -6.27
C ASP A 392 29.32 -22.27 -7.39
N TYR A 393 29.35 -20.93 -7.47
CA TYR A 393 28.61 -20.17 -8.47
C TYR A 393 29.54 -19.36 -9.36
N ALA A 394 29.14 -19.16 -10.61
CA ALA A 394 29.83 -18.29 -11.55
C ALA A 394 28.85 -17.25 -12.13
N PRO A 395 29.30 -15.99 -12.29
CA PRO A 395 28.50 -14.98 -12.96
C PRO A 395 28.33 -15.33 -14.44
N ARG A 396 27.14 -15.06 -14.97
CA ARG A 396 26.79 -15.13 -16.39
C ARG A 396 26.01 -13.90 -16.77
N SER A 397 26.50 -13.19 -17.79
CA SER A 397 25.74 -12.12 -18.43
C SER A 397 24.97 -12.72 -19.60
N VAL A 398 23.65 -12.61 -19.55
CA VAL A 398 22.74 -13.18 -20.54
C VAL A 398 21.89 -12.07 -21.14
N GLU A 399 21.63 -12.15 -22.45
CA GLU A 399 20.74 -11.22 -23.12
C GLU A 399 19.28 -11.62 -22.84
N VAL A 400 18.58 -10.81 -22.04
CA VAL A 400 17.20 -11.07 -21.62
C VAL A 400 16.19 -10.28 -22.45
N LEU A 401 16.63 -9.16 -22.99
CA LEU A 401 15.89 -8.29 -23.89
C LEU A 401 16.84 -7.83 -25.02
N PRO A 402 16.36 -7.48 -26.21
CA PRO A 402 17.23 -7.05 -27.31
C PRO A 402 18.16 -5.90 -26.91
N GLY A 403 19.47 -6.13 -27.00
CA GLY A 403 20.53 -5.20 -26.61
C GLY A 403 20.68 -4.97 -25.10
N LYS A 404 20.01 -5.76 -24.26
CA LYS A 404 19.94 -5.57 -22.81
C LYS A 404 20.30 -6.85 -22.07
N TRP A 405 21.43 -6.77 -21.36
CA TRP A 405 22.07 -7.89 -20.69
C TRP A 405 21.82 -7.85 -19.20
N LEU A 406 21.54 -9.00 -18.59
CA LEU A 406 21.40 -9.19 -17.16
C LEU A 406 22.55 -10.08 -16.67
N THR A 407 23.15 -9.74 -15.54
CA THR A 407 24.06 -10.66 -14.86
C THR A 407 23.35 -11.42 -13.76
N LEU A 408 23.46 -12.74 -13.82
CA LEU A 408 22.96 -13.69 -12.82
C LEU A 408 24.09 -14.64 -12.39
N PHE A 409 23.90 -15.36 -11.29
CA PHE A 409 24.89 -16.32 -10.81
C PHE A 409 24.32 -17.73 -10.96
N ILE A 410 25.00 -18.57 -11.75
CA ILE A 410 24.60 -19.97 -11.97
C ILE A 410 25.53 -20.89 -11.20
N ARG A 411 24.97 -21.92 -10.57
CA ARG A 411 25.74 -22.99 -9.92
C ARG A 411 26.60 -23.74 -10.96
N LYS A 412 27.89 -23.94 -10.68
CA LYS A 412 28.89 -24.40 -11.66
C LYS A 412 28.65 -25.81 -12.18
N ASP A 413 28.09 -26.69 -11.36
CA ASP A 413 27.67 -28.03 -11.74
C ASP A 413 26.49 -28.02 -12.73
N ARG A 414 25.60 -27.03 -12.63
CA ARG A 414 24.48 -26.83 -13.58
C ARG A 414 24.91 -26.15 -14.87
N LEU A 415 25.95 -25.33 -14.85
CA LEU A 415 26.48 -24.68 -16.06
C LEU A 415 26.86 -25.70 -17.13
N ALA A 416 27.39 -26.86 -16.74
CA ALA A 416 27.72 -27.93 -17.68
C ALA A 416 26.48 -28.51 -18.39
N ALA A 417 25.35 -28.56 -17.69
CA ALA A 417 24.08 -29.10 -18.21
C ALA A 417 23.31 -28.09 -19.06
N LEU A 418 23.62 -26.80 -18.92
CA LEU A 418 22.89 -25.71 -19.57
C LEU A 418 23.45 -25.34 -20.96
N GLY A 419 24.59 -25.89 -21.38
CA GLY A 419 25.20 -25.56 -22.67
C GLY A 419 25.75 -24.13 -22.74
N GLN A 420 25.93 -23.58 -23.95
CA GLN A 420 26.29 -22.16 -24.12
C GLN A 420 25.04 -21.27 -23.92
N ILE A 421 24.68 -21.04 -22.65
CA ILE A 421 23.83 -19.90 -22.25
C ILE A 421 24.71 -18.67 -22.02
#